data_AF-A0A8C3RBW0-F1
#
_entry.id   AF-A0A8C3RBW0-F1
#
_cell.length_a   1.000
_cell.length_b   1.000
_cell.length_c   1.000
_cell.angle_alpha   90.00
_cell.angle_beta   90.00
_cell.angle_gamma   90.00
#
_symmetry.space_group_name_H-M   'P 1'
#
loop_
_entity.id
_entity.type
_entity.pdbx_description
1 polymer ?
#
loop_
_entity_poly.entity_id
_entity_poly.type
_entity_poly.pdbx_seq_one_letter_code
_entity_poly.pdbx_strand_id
1 'polypeptide(L)'
;LVRLIVCYICGREFGSHSIAIHEPKCLQKWHIENNGLPKHLRRPEPRKPEILSGSGSYTLADENEAAYYSSQAQLVSCGNCGRTFFPDRLPVHERYCKGGSSAARLPRAAAGKSPRSGTGSPAGEPLSKARQGTSRAASPVSNQVNY
;
A
#
# COMPACT_ATOMS: atom_id res chain seq x y z
N LEU A 1 -7.83 -22.02 -6.08
CA LEU A 1 -6.91 -20.88 -5.77
C LEU A 1 -6.54 -20.97 -4.30
N VAL A 2 -5.26 -20.76 -3.96
CA VAL A 2 -4.84 -20.71 -2.54
C VAL A 2 -5.20 -19.34 -1.98
N ARG A 3 -5.90 -19.29 -0.84
CA ARG A 3 -6.16 -18.03 -0.11
C ARG A 3 -4.87 -17.61 0.61
N LEU A 4 -4.25 -16.54 0.11
CA LEU A 4 -3.11 -15.89 0.77
C LEU A 4 -3.63 -14.82 1.73
N ILE A 5 -3.05 -14.79 2.93
CA ILE A 5 -3.38 -13.88 4.03
C ILE A 5 -2.08 -13.18 4.47
N VAL A 6 -2.13 -11.85 4.59
CA VAL A 6 -1.01 -11.03 5.04
C VAL A 6 -0.90 -11.05 6.56
N CYS A 7 0.31 -11.31 7.08
CA CYS A 7 0.57 -11.21 8.52
C CYS A 7 0.62 -9.73 8.96
N TYR A 8 -0.32 -9.33 9.82
CA TYR A 8 -0.45 -7.96 10.32
C TYR A 8 0.76 -7.41 11.12
N ILE A 9 1.73 -8.27 11.43
CA ILE A 9 2.96 -7.94 12.18
C ILE A 9 4.14 -7.72 11.24
N CYS A 10 4.33 -8.60 10.24
CA CYS A 10 5.53 -8.61 9.39
C CYS A 10 5.28 -8.45 7.88
N GLY A 11 4.03 -8.23 7.46
CA GLY A 11 3.66 -7.89 6.08
C GLY A 11 3.86 -9.00 5.05
N ARG A 12 4.27 -10.21 5.47
CA ARG A 12 4.44 -11.37 4.58
C ARG A 12 3.15 -12.13 4.38
N GLU A 13 3.00 -12.70 3.20
CA GLU A 13 1.88 -13.56 2.82
C GLU A 13 2.08 -15.01 3.28
N PHE A 14 0.99 -15.62 3.74
CA PHE A 14 0.92 -17.03 4.14
C PHE A 14 -0.38 -17.65 3.62
N GLY A 15 -0.41 -18.97 3.46
CA GLY A 15 -1.67 -19.68 3.21
C GLY A 15 -2.58 -19.62 4.44
N SER A 16 -3.90 -19.70 4.24
CA SER A 16 -4.90 -19.67 5.31
C SER A 16 -4.67 -20.65 6.48
N HIS A 17 -4.01 -21.79 6.25
CA HIS A 17 -3.61 -22.72 7.32
C HIS A 17 -2.29 -22.34 8.00
N SER A 18 -1.31 -21.81 7.25
CA SER A 18 0.01 -21.48 7.80
C SER A 18 0.02 -20.15 8.56
N ILE A 19 -0.88 -19.22 8.24
CA ILE A 19 -1.00 -17.94 8.98
C ILE A 19 -1.34 -18.16 10.46
N ALA A 20 -2.22 -19.13 10.79
CA ALA A 20 -2.60 -19.45 12.16
C ALA A 20 -1.44 -19.99 13.02
N ILE A 21 -0.45 -20.63 12.39
CA ILE A 21 0.79 -21.09 13.04
C ILE A 21 1.85 -19.99 13.04
N HIS A 22 1.82 -19.10 12.04
CA HIS A 22 2.79 -18.02 11.87
C HIS A 22 2.55 -16.86 12.84
N GLU A 23 1.33 -16.32 12.92
CA GLU A 23 0.99 -15.15 13.75
C GLU A 23 1.47 -15.27 15.21
N PRO A 24 1.15 -16.34 15.98
CA PRO A 24 1.58 -16.43 17.37
C PRO A 24 3.11 -16.50 17.51
N LYS A 25 3.80 -17.19 16.59
CA LYS A 25 5.28 -17.24 16.56
C LYS A 25 5.90 -15.90 16.17
N CYS A 26 5.25 -15.15 15.27
CA CYS A 26 5.67 -13.83 14.86
C CYS A 26 5.49 -12.80 15.99
N LEU A 27 4.39 -12.87 16.73
CA LEU A 27 4.13 -12.04 17.90
C LEU A 27 5.10 -12.37 19.05
N GLN A 28 5.36 -13.64 19.32
CA GLN A 28 6.38 -14.07 20.29
C GLN A 28 7.76 -13.51 19.95
N LYS A 29 8.19 -13.62 18.68
CA LYS A 29 9.45 -13.01 18.21
C LYS A 29 9.45 -11.50 18.42
N TRP A 30 8.36 -10.82 18.05
CA TRP A 30 8.20 -9.37 18.24
C TRP A 30 8.34 -8.96 19.71
N HIS A 31 7.73 -9.70 20.65
CA HIS A 31 7.88 -9.42 22.09
C HIS A 31 9.32 -9.57 22.56
N ILE A 32 10.05 -10.59 22.11
CA ILE A 32 11.46 -10.80 22.48
C ILE A 32 12.31 -9.61 22.01
N GLU A 33 12.18 -9.23 20.73
CA GLU A 33 12.90 -8.09 20.17
C GLU A 33 12.52 -6.77 20.86
N ASN A 34 11.22 -6.52 21.06
CA ASN A 34 10.73 -5.27 21.65
C ASN A 34 11.04 -5.15 23.15
N ASN A 35 11.03 -6.25 23.90
CA ASN A 35 11.42 -6.26 25.32
C ASN A 35 12.94 -6.11 25.51
N GLY A 36 13.75 -6.51 24.52
CA GLY A 36 15.19 -6.24 24.51
C GLY A 36 15.55 -4.75 24.40
N LEU A 37 14.62 -3.91 23.92
CA LEU A 37 14.84 -2.47 23.81
C LEU A 37 14.71 -1.74 25.16
N PRO A 38 15.48 -0.65 25.38
CA PRO A 38 15.23 0.31 26.47
C PRO A 38 13.76 0.75 26.51
N LYS A 39 13.19 0.94 27.70
CA LYS A 39 11.74 1.21 27.89
C LYS A 39 11.19 2.32 26.98
N HIS A 40 11.96 3.38 26.73
CA HIS A 40 11.58 4.53 25.90
C HIS A 40 11.66 4.27 24.37
N LEU A 41 12.28 3.17 23.94
CA LEU A 41 12.35 2.73 22.53
C LEU A 41 11.40 1.56 22.23
N ARG A 42 10.68 1.05 23.24
CA ARG A 42 9.70 -0.02 23.05
C ARG A 42 8.49 0.51 22.29
N ARG A 43 8.07 -0.24 21.29
CA ARG A 43 6.86 0.04 20.48
C ARG A 43 5.61 -0.54 21.16
N PRO A 44 4.42 0.02 20.91
CA PRO A 44 3.16 -0.59 21.30
C PRO A 44 2.96 -1.93 20.57
N GLU A 45 2.22 -2.84 21.20
CA GLU A 45 1.92 -4.16 20.63
C GLU A 45 1.17 -4.03 19.29
N PRO A 46 1.53 -4.82 18.26
CA PRO A 46 0.80 -4.83 16.99
C PRO A 46 -0.63 -5.30 17.24
N ARG A 47 -1.62 -4.50 16.83
CA ARG A 47 -3.03 -4.90 16.95
C ARG A 47 -3.47 -5.61 15.69
N LYS A 48 -4.09 -6.79 15.85
CA LYS A 48 -4.76 -7.46 14.74
C LYS A 48 -5.92 -6.56 14.27
N PRO A 49 -6.06 -6.24 12.97
CA PRO A 49 -7.20 -5.48 12.48
C PRO A 49 -8.51 -6.20 12.81
N GLU A 50 -9.44 -5.51 13.47
CA GLU A 50 -10.75 -6.08 13.75
C GLU A 50 -11.60 -6.04 12.48
N ILE A 51 -11.74 -7.19 11.85
CA ILE A 51 -12.59 -7.38 10.68
C ILE A 51 -14.03 -7.45 11.19
N LEU A 52 -14.74 -6.33 11.14
CA LEU A 52 -16.15 -6.25 11.52
C LEU A 52 -16.99 -7.13 10.59
N SER A 53 -17.22 -8.37 11.00
CA SER A 53 -17.96 -9.40 10.24
C SER A 53 -19.48 -9.13 10.14
N GLY A 54 -19.91 -7.87 10.28
CA GLY A 54 -21.31 -7.45 10.29
C GLY A 54 -21.53 -6.23 9.40
N SER A 55 -22.45 -6.37 8.43
CA SER A 55 -23.05 -5.28 7.64
C SER A 55 -22.21 -4.59 6.55
N GLY A 56 -21.18 -5.24 5.98
CA GLY A 56 -20.47 -4.73 4.80
C GLY A 56 -19.84 -5.83 3.93
N SER A 57 -19.71 -5.60 2.63
CA SER A 57 -19.04 -6.50 1.67
C SER A 57 -17.51 -6.37 1.78
N TYR A 58 -16.96 -6.63 2.97
CA TYR A 58 -15.50 -6.60 3.19
C TYR A 58 -14.87 -7.84 2.53
N THR A 59 -13.91 -7.62 1.64
CA THR A 59 -13.26 -8.69 0.87
C THR A 59 -11.92 -9.08 1.50
N LEU A 60 -11.38 -10.23 1.11
CA LEU A 60 -10.01 -10.64 1.45
C LEU A 60 -8.95 -9.59 1.04
N ALA A 61 -9.18 -8.82 -0.03
CA ALA A 61 -8.25 -7.77 -0.42
C ALA A 61 -8.20 -6.68 0.67
N ASP A 62 -9.35 -6.28 1.19
CA ASP A 62 -9.48 -5.27 2.23
C ASP A 62 -8.95 -5.79 3.60
N GLU A 63 -9.08 -7.09 3.88
CA GLU A 63 -8.43 -7.75 5.04
C GLU A 63 -6.90 -7.68 4.94
N ASN A 64 -6.36 -8.05 3.77
CA ASN A 64 -4.92 -8.09 3.52
C ASN A 64 -4.31 -6.69 3.47
N GLU A 65 -5.03 -5.70 2.93
CA GLU A 65 -4.62 -4.30 2.96
C GLU A 65 -4.57 -3.75 4.39
N ALA A 66 -5.59 -4.00 5.21
CA ALA A 66 -5.59 -3.58 6.61
C ALA A 66 -4.44 -4.24 7.41
N ALA A 67 -4.17 -5.53 7.18
CA ALA A 67 -3.02 -6.22 7.75
C ALA A 67 -1.68 -5.65 7.25
N TYR A 68 -1.59 -5.30 5.97
CA TYR A 68 -0.40 -4.67 5.40
C TYR A 68 -0.09 -3.31 6.05
N TYR A 69 -1.08 -2.42 6.20
CA TYR A 69 -0.91 -1.15 6.91
C TYR A 69 -0.53 -1.33 8.38
N SER A 70 -1.14 -2.30 9.09
CA SER A 70 -0.73 -2.66 10.46
C SER A 70 0.77 -3.04 10.52
N SER A 71 1.27 -3.78 9.54
CA SER A 71 2.66 -4.21 9.51
C SER A 71 3.65 -3.05 9.27
N GLN A 72 3.23 -2.00 8.55
CA GLN A 72 4.08 -0.83 8.31
C GLN A 72 4.38 -0.05 9.60
N ALA A 73 3.47 -0.06 10.58
CA ALA A 73 3.70 0.53 11.90
C ALA A 73 4.81 -0.19 12.70
N GLN A 74 5.26 -1.36 12.25
CA GLN A 74 6.37 -2.11 12.84
C GLN A 74 7.73 -1.82 12.19
N LEU A 75 7.79 -0.93 11.21
CA LEU A 75 9.05 -0.51 10.60
C LEU A 75 9.79 0.49 11.49
N VAL A 76 11.13 0.42 11.47
CA VAL A 76 12.05 1.29 12.20
C VAL A 76 12.99 1.99 11.24
N SER A 77 13.22 3.30 11.42
CA SER A 77 14.10 4.12 10.58
C SER A 77 15.58 3.89 10.92
N CYS A 78 16.41 3.68 9.90
CA CYS A 78 17.87 3.66 10.04
C CYS A 78 18.40 5.04 10.44
N GLY A 79 19.22 5.11 11.49
CA GLY A 79 19.82 6.37 11.97
C GLY A 79 20.71 7.07 10.93
N ASN A 80 21.29 6.33 9.99
CA ASN A 80 22.27 6.87 9.02
C ASN A 80 21.61 7.41 7.73
N CYS A 81 20.43 6.93 7.34
CA CYS A 81 19.80 7.34 6.07
C CYS A 81 18.27 7.53 6.13
N GLY A 82 17.63 7.38 7.29
CA GLY A 82 16.19 7.57 7.49
C GLY A 82 15.28 6.49 6.88
N ARG A 83 15.77 5.65 5.97
CA ARG A 83 14.99 4.54 5.39
C ARG A 83 14.49 3.58 6.45
N THR A 84 13.25 3.14 6.30
CA THR A 84 12.53 2.29 7.24
C THR A 84 12.65 0.80 6.86
N PHE A 85 12.91 -0.04 7.86
CA PHE A 85 13.08 -1.49 7.70
C PHE A 85 12.36 -2.24 8.83
N PHE A 86 12.05 -3.52 8.64
CA PHE A 86 11.72 -4.37 9.78
C PHE A 86 12.97 -4.55 10.67
N PRO A 87 12.82 -4.71 12.01
CA PRO A 87 13.95 -4.82 12.94
C PRO A 87 14.96 -5.92 12.60
N ASP A 88 14.54 -7.01 11.97
CA ASP A 88 15.41 -8.12 11.55
C ASP A 88 16.26 -7.80 10.31
N ARG A 89 15.85 -6.82 9.50
CA ARG A 89 16.59 -6.36 8.31
C ARG A 89 17.47 -5.14 8.59
N LEU A 90 17.14 -4.34 9.60
CA LEU A 90 17.87 -3.11 9.90
C LEU A 90 19.38 -3.35 10.16
N PRO A 91 19.82 -4.31 11.01
CA PRO A 91 21.26 -4.55 11.23
C PRO A 91 22.00 -5.00 9.97
N VAL A 92 21.34 -5.75 9.08
CA VAL A 92 21.93 -6.17 7.80
C VAL A 92 22.14 -4.96 6.89
N HIS A 93 21.18 -4.04 6.86
CA HIS A 93 21.29 -2.78 6.13
C HIS A 93 22.38 -1.86 6.70
N GLU A 94 22.42 -1.67 8.02
CA GLU A 94 23.31 -0.72 8.69
C GLU A 94 24.80 -1.01 8.45
N ARG A 95 25.20 -2.29 8.41
CA ARG A 95 26.58 -2.71 8.08
C ARG A 95 27.11 -2.17 6.74
N TYR A 96 26.22 -1.85 5.80
CA TYR A 96 26.57 -1.34 4.47
C TYR A 96 25.95 0.04 4.19
N CYS A 97 25.31 0.65 5.18
CA CYS A 97 24.65 1.94 5.03
C CYS A 97 25.68 3.08 5.03
N LYS A 98 26.08 3.52 3.84
CA LYS A 98 27.06 4.61 3.62
C LYS A 98 26.61 6.02 4.07
N GLY A 99 25.44 6.13 4.71
CA GLY A 99 24.77 7.40 4.97
C GLY A 99 24.18 8.01 3.70
N GLY A 100 23.21 8.89 3.88
CA GLY A 100 22.58 9.61 2.78
C GLY A 100 21.63 10.65 3.33
N SER A 101 22.07 11.91 3.28
CA SER A 101 21.41 13.07 3.89
C SER A 101 19.94 13.19 3.48
N SER A 102 19.06 12.62 4.31
CA SER A 102 17.60 12.74 4.19
C SER A 102 17.03 13.61 5.32
N ALA A 103 17.84 14.54 5.82
CA ALA A 103 17.33 15.71 6.50
C ALA A 103 16.54 16.56 5.48
N ALA A 104 15.22 16.60 5.64
CA ALA A 104 14.28 17.47 4.95
C ALA A 104 14.27 17.40 3.39
N ARG A 105 13.49 16.46 2.85
CA ARG A 105 12.43 16.86 1.90
C ARG A 105 11.10 16.85 2.64
N LEU A 106 10.72 18.01 3.17
CA LEU A 106 9.32 18.31 3.44
C LEU A 106 8.50 18.09 2.15
N PRO A 107 7.24 17.63 2.22
CA PRO A 107 6.36 17.66 1.07
C PRO A 107 6.17 19.12 0.66
N ARG A 108 6.81 19.53 -0.45
CA ARG A 108 6.68 20.88 -0.99
C ARG A 108 5.26 21.03 -1.50
N ALA A 109 4.43 21.78 -0.78
CA ALA A 109 3.06 22.09 -1.17
C ALA A 109 3.05 22.70 -2.58
N ALA A 110 2.54 21.93 -3.54
CA ALA A 110 2.41 22.36 -4.92
C ALA A 110 1.11 23.18 -5.07
N ALA A 111 1.18 24.45 -4.67
CA ALA A 111 0.21 25.44 -5.12
C ALA A 111 0.24 25.47 -6.66
N GLY A 112 -0.92 25.26 -7.30
CA GLY A 112 -1.00 25.15 -8.75
C GLY A 112 -0.80 26.48 -9.48
N LYS A 113 -0.39 26.39 -10.75
CA LYS A 113 -0.69 27.33 -11.84
C LYS A 113 -0.42 26.64 -13.19
N SER A 114 -1.25 26.97 -14.18
CA SER A 114 -1.37 26.25 -15.47
C SER A 114 -0.54 26.91 -16.59
N PRO A 115 -0.75 26.62 -17.90
CA PRO A 115 0.24 25.94 -18.74
C PRO A 115 0.98 26.87 -19.72
N ARG A 116 1.98 26.34 -20.44
CA ARG A 116 2.50 26.98 -21.67
C ARG A 116 2.76 25.94 -22.77
N SER A 117 2.22 26.25 -23.96
CA SER A 117 2.33 25.47 -25.20
C SER A 117 3.51 25.93 -26.07
N GLY A 118 3.93 25.09 -27.02
CA GLY A 118 4.91 25.43 -28.06
C GLY A 118 5.67 24.20 -28.57
N THR A 119 5.08 23.35 -29.42
CA THR A 119 5.08 23.39 -30.91
C THR A 119 6.41 23.05 -31.58
N GLY A 120 6.43 21.95 -32.35
CA GLY A 120 7.54 21.57 -33.22
C GLY A 120 7.32 20.19 -33.88
N SER A 121 6.75 20.16 -35.09
CA SER A 121 6.68 18.99 -35.98
C SER A 121 7.14 19.39 -37.39
N PRO A 122 7.68 18.43 -38.17
CA PRO A 122 6.98 17.89 -39.34
C PRO A 122 6.91 16.33 -39.27
N ALA A 123 5.87 15.61 -39.71
CA ALA A 123 5.21 15.48 -41.04
C ALA A 123 6.08 14.73 -42.09
N GLY A 124 5.62 13.68 -42.79
CA GLY A 124 4.30 12.98 -42.85
C GLY A 124 4.48 11.47 -43.21
N GLU A 125 3.49 10.55 -43.06
CA GLU A 125 2.22 10.39 -43.81
C GLU A 125 2.41 10.26 -45.35
N PRO A 126 1.58 9.50 -46.13
CA PRO A 126 0.23 9.04 -45.76
C PRO A 126 -0.31 7.67 -46.27
N LEU A 127 -1.52 7.34 -45.76
CA LEU A 127 -2.64 6.60 -46.44
C LEU A 127 -2.46 5.09 -46.77
N SER A 128 -3.47 4.20 -46.71
CA SER A 128 -4.95 4.36 -46.66
C SER A 128 -5.67 3.04 -46.27
N LYS A 129 -7.01 2.84 -46.23
CA LYS A 129 -8.25 3.64 -46.47
C LYS A 129 -9.45 2.93 -45.76
N ALA A 130 -10.48 3.68 -45.31
CA ALA A 130 -11.95 3.47 -45.52
C ALA A 130 -12.64 2.08 -45.26
N ARG A 131 -13.93 1.95 -44.87
CA ARG A 131 -15.06 2.89 -44.62
C ARG A 131 -16.31 2.14 -44.06
N GLN A 132 -17.22 2.86 -43.38
CA GLN A 132 -18.69 2.59 -43.22
C GLN A 132 -19.10 1.30 -42.46
N GLY A 133 -20.15 1.23 -41.62
CA GLY A 133 -21.11 2.23 -41.13
C GLY A 133 -22.58 1.88 -41.48
N THR A 134 -23.45 1.70 -40.47
CA THR A 134 -24.92 1.90 -40.57
C THR A 134 -25.60 2.00 -39.20
N SER A 135 -26.53 2.94 -39.12
CA SER A 135 -27.46 3.28 -38.03
C SER A 135 -28.48 2.20 -37.63
N ARG A 136 -29.01 2.27 -36.39
CA ARG A 136 -30.42 2.64 -36.13
C ARG A 136 -30.66 2.99 -34.65
N ALA A 137 -31.77 3.71 -34.38
CA ALA A 137 -32.03 4.40 -33.13
C ALA A 137 -33.45 4.12 -32.59
N ALA A 138 -33.66 4.29 -31.28
CA ALA A 138 -34.89 4.83 -30.66
C ALA A 138 -34.65 5.10 -29.15
N SER A 139 -35.37 6.06 -28.58
CA SER A 139 -35.34 6.44 -27.16
C SER A 139 -36.79 6.56 -26.64
N PRO A 140 -37.10 7.28 -25.53
CA PRO A 140 -37.02 6.81 -24.15
C PRO A 140 -38.38 6.90 -23.44
N VAL A 141 -38.49 6.40 -22.19
CA VAL A 141 -39.52 6.86 -21.23
C VAL A 141 -38.92 6.98 -19.83
N SER A 142 -38.89 8.21 -19.30
CA SER A 142 -38.85 8.46 -17.85
C SER A 142 -40.28 8.59 -17.33
N ASN A 143 -40.51 8.24 -16.07
CA ASN A 143 -41.68 8.75 -15.36
C ASN A 143 -41.34 9.02 -13.88
N GLN A 144 -41.62 10.24 -13.42
CA GLN A 144 -41.63 10.65 -12.02
C GLN A 144 -43.02 11.22 -11.74
N VAL A 145 -43.68 10.78 -10.66
CA VAL A 145 -44.64 11.61 -9.91
C VAL A 145 -44.53 11.23 -8.43
N ASN A 146 -44.60 12.23 -7.55
CA ASN A 146 -44.59 12.08 -6.09
C ASN A 146 -45.98 11.67 -5.56
N TYR A 147 -46.03 10.95 -4.43
CA TYR A 147 -46.57 11.48 -3.16
C TYR A 147 -46.12 10.60 -1.98
#